data_AF-A0A5P2XJJ3-F1
#
_entry.id   AF-A0A5P2XJJ3-F1
#
_cell.length_a   1.000
_cell.length_b   1.000
_cell.length_c   1.000
_cell.angle_alpha   90.00
_cell.angle_beta   90.00
_cell.angle_gamma   90.00
#
_symmetry.space_group_name_H-M   'P 1'
#
loop_
_entity.id
_entity.type
_entity.pdbx_description
1 polymer ?
#
loop_
_entity_poly.entity_id
_entity_poly.type
_entity_poly.pdbx_seq_one_letter_code
_entity_poly.pdbx_strand_id
1 'polypeptide(L)'
;MRKRLSALCVAVAATAVAAAPVSTAHAADGYDRCPDGFYCMFSGLDGTGDMIKLNGNTADLGEMDNRAKSDWNRTPSTIYLWSETAYSGCTAVTSSGPTGKGNFFPTYRDFFSSVQFNGPGGPSCGTPPGEDG
;
A
#
# COMPACT_ATOMS: atom_id res chain seq x y z
N MET A 1 -9.95 -5.60 87.38
CA MET A 1 -9.90 -4.55 86.33
C MET A 1 -8.64 -4.72 85.49
N ARG A 2 -8.77 -4.97 84.18
CA ARG A 2 -7.73 -4.75 83.15
C ARG A 2 -8.36 -4.89 81.76
N LYS A 3 -8.65 -3.75 81.12
CA LYS A 3 -9.01 -3.62 79.68
C LYS A 3 -7.74 -3.77 78.83
N ARG A 4 -7.79 -4.48 77.68
CA ARG A 4 -6.98 -4.24 76.45
C ARG A 4 -7.72 -4.89 75.26
N LEU A 5 -8.40 -4.09 74.43
CA LEU A 5 -7.96 -3.50 73.14
C LEU A 5 -8.20 -4.45 71.95
N SER A 6 -9.35 -4.26 71.30
CA SER A 6 -9.70 -4.84 70.00
C SER A 6 -8.82 -4.22 68.92
N ALA A 7 -8.07 -5.05 68.20
CA ALA A 7 -7.31 -4.64 67.02
C ALA A 7 -8.19 -4.79 65.77
N LEU A 8 -8.56 -3.66 65.14
CA LEU A 8 -9.12 -3.66 63.79
C LEU A 8 -7.98 -3.93 62.79
N CYS A 9 -8.02 -5.06 62.11
CA CYS A 9 -7.18 -5.32 60.94
C CYS A 9 -7.79 -4.59 59.73
N VAL A 10 -7.16 -3.49 59.30
CA VAL A 10 -7.46 -2.84 58.01
C VAL A 10 -6.75 -3.64 56.92
N ALA A 11 -7.52 -4.38 56.11
CA ALA A 11 -7.01 -5.02 54.91
C ALA A 11 -6.86 -3.96 53.80
N VAL A 12 -5.63 -3.58 53.48
CA VAL A 12 -5.32 -2.78 52.30
C VAL A 12 -5.22 -3.72 51.10
N ALA A 13 -6.26 -3.74 50.27
CA ALA A 13 -6.23 -4.43 48.99
C ALA A 13 -5.43 -3.60 47.98
N ALA A 14 -4.20 -4.02 47.69
CA ALA A 14 -3.39 -3.42 46.61
C ALA A 14 -3.88 -3.95 45.26
N THR A 15 -4.56 -3.11 44.48
CA THR A 15 -4.94 -3.40 43.10
C THR A 15 -3.71 -3.20 42.20
N ALA A 16 -3.11 -4.30 41.77
CA ALA A 16 -2.05 -4.28 40.75
C ALA A 16 -2.68 -3.93 39.38
N VAL A 17 -2.48 -2.68 38.93
CA VAL A 17 -2.86 -2.27 37.58
C VAL A 17 -1.82 -2.85 36.62
N ALA A 18 -2.19 -3.92 35.92
CA ALA A 18 -1.38 -4.45 34.82
C ALA A 18 -1.36 -3.41 33.69
N ALA A 19 -0.24 -2.70 33.55
CA ALA A 19 -0.01 -1.84 32.40
C ALA A 19 0.18 -2.73 31.15
N ALA A 20 -0.86 -2.85 30.34
CA ALA A 20 -0.74 -3.44 29.00
C ALA A 20 0.18 -2.55 28.15
N PRO A 21 1.05 -3.13 27.29
CA PRO A 21 1.85 -2.34 26.37
C PRO A 21 0.93 -1.56 25.44
N VAL A 22 1.01 -0.23 25.52
CA VAL A 22 0.30 0.66 24.60
C VAL A 22 1.11 0.67 23.31
N SER A 23 0.73 -0.15 22.33
CA SER A 23 1.31 -0.06 20.99
C SER A 23 0.91 1.29 20.40
N THR A 24 1.87 2.20 20.28
CA THR A 24 1.70 3.43 19.51
C THR A 24 1.53 3.04 18.05
N ALA A 25 0.30 3.04 17.54
CA ALA A 25 0.03 2.85 16.13
C ALA A 25 0.70 3.98 15.34
N HIS A 26 1.84 3.70 14.72
CA HIS A 26 2.43 4.60 13.73
C HIS A 26 1.51 4.61 12.51
N ALA A 27 1.06 5.79 12.09
CA ALA A 27 0.40 5.94 10.80
C ALA A 27 1.42 5.56 9.73
N ALA A 28 1.06 4.61 8.86
CA ALA A 28 1.90 4.25 7.74
C ALA A 28 2.07 5.46 6.82
N ASP A 29 3.29 5.68 6.33
CA ASP A 29 3.63 6.78 5.43
C ASP A 29 4.32 6.26 4.16
N GLY A 30 4.35 7.09 3.12
CA GLY A 30 4.94 6.74 1.83
C GLY A 30 4.36 5.44 1.26
N TYR A 31 5.26 4.55 0.85
CA TYR A 31 4.91 3.21 0.35
C TYR A 31 4.21 2.33 1.39
N ASP A 32 4.51 2.46 2.69
CA ASP A 32 3.98 1.55 3.72
C ASP A 32 2.45 1.69 3.89
N ARG A 33 1.87 2.75 3.32
CA ARG A 33 0.42 2.92 3.16
C ARG A 33 -0.22 1.84 2.28
N CYS A 34 0.56 1.15 1.44
CA CYS A 34 0.08 0.05 0.61
C CYS A 34 -0.06 -1.24 1.44
N PRO A 35 -1.29 -1.75 1.66
CA PRO A 35 -1.48 -2.97 2.45
C PRO A 35 -1.05 -4.22 1.70
N ASP A 36 -0.70 -5.28 2.43
CA ASP A 36 -0.48 -6.60 1.86
C ASP A 36 -1.70 -7.09 1.05
N GLY A 37 -1.45 -7.71 -0.10
CA GLY A 37 -2.51 -8.21 -0.99
C GLY A 37 -3.09 -7.16 -1.93
N PHE A 38 -2.56 -5.93 -1.94
CA PHE A 38 -2.97 -4.87 -2.86
C PHE A 38 -1.85 -4.46 -3.82
N TYR A 39 -2.24 -4.02 -5.01
CA TYR A 39 -1.42 -3.20 -5.88
C TYR A 39 -1.78 -1.74 -5.62
N CYS A 40 -0.79 -0.88 -5.38
CA CYS A 40 -1.03 0.53 -5.09
C CYS A 40 -0.31 1.41 -6.11
N MET A 41 -0.99 2.47 -6.54
CA MET A 41 -0.42 3.52 -7.37
C MET A 41 -0.46 4.84 -6.61
N PHE A 42 0.59 5.64 -6.78
CA PHE A 42 0.79 6.89 -6.06
C PHE A 42 0.97 8.03 -7.06
N SER A 43 0.34 9.18 -6.80
CA SER A 43 0.47 10.36 -7.67
C SER A 43 1.81 11.09 -7.52
N GLY A 44 2.54 10.81 -6.44
CA GLY A 44 3.89 11.31 -6.21
C GLY A 44 4.97 10.27 -6.47
N LEU A 45 6.22 10.72 -6.42
CA LEU A 45 7.39 9.84 -6.40
C LEU A 45 7.56 9.25 -5.00
N ASP A 46 8.25 8.12 -4.92
CA ASP A 46 8.64 7.47 -3.67
C ASP A 46 7.46 7.17 -2.74
N GLY A 47 6.31 6.81 -3.33
CA GLY A 47 5.10 6.48 -2.60
C GLY A 47 4.41 7.68 -1.95
N THR A 48 4.72 8.92 -2.38
CA THR A 48 4.09 10.14 -1.86
C THR A 48 2.80 10.52 -2.62
N GLY A 49 2.08 11.53 -2.14
CA GLY A 49 0.85 12.01 -2.77
C GLY A 49 -0.37 11.13 -2.51
N ASP A 50 -1.38 11.32 -3.37
CA ASP A 50 -2.62 10.54 -3.35
C ASP A 50 -2.31 9.09 -3.70
N MET A 51 -3.07 8.16 -3.13
CA MET A 51 -2.88 6.73 -3.36
C MET A 51 -4.22 6.08 -3.72
N ILE A 52 -4.20 5.23 -4.74
CA ILE A 52 -5.25 4.24 -4.99
C ILE A 52 -4.72 2.85 -4.63
N LYS A 53 -5.60 1.99 -4.11
CA LYS A 53 -5.32 0.58 -3.84
C LYS A 53 -6.26 -0.29 -4.66
N LEU A 54 -5.72 -1.29 -5.33
CA LEU A 54 -6.42 -2.17 -6.25
C LEU A 54 -6.16 -3.62 -5.82
N ASN A 55 -7.19 -4.46 -5.86
CA ASN A 55 -7.09 -5.90 -5.61
C ASN A 55 -7.74 -6.72 -6.73
N GLY A 56 -8.00 -6.09 -7.88
CA GLY A 56 -8.61 -6.71 -9.04
C GLY A 56 -8.59 -5.78 -10.25
N ASN A 57 -9.06 -6.34 -11.37
CA ASN A 57 -9.12 -5.63 -12.65
C ASN A 57 -9.90 -4.32 -12.52
N THR A 58 -9.31 -3.25 -13.01
CA THR A 58 -9.83 -1.88 -12.92
C THR A 58 -9.81 -1.29 -14.33
N ALA A 59 -10.98 -1.20 -14.95
CA ALA A 59 -11.12 -0.76 -16.34
C ALA A 59 -10.95 0.77 -16.51
N ASP A 60 -11.04 1.53 -15.42
CA ASP A 60 -10.89 2.98 -15.42
C ASP A 60 -10.31 3.40 -14.07
N LEU A 61 -9.19 4.11 -14.08
CA LEU A 61 -8.51 4.60 -12.88
C LEU A 61 -9.16 5.84 -12.25
N GLY A 62 -10.13 6.46 -12.93
CA GLY A 62 -10.87 7.61 -12.42
C GLY A 62 -9.95 8.75 -12.01
N GLU A 63 -9.98 9.15 -10.73
CA GLU A 63 -9.13 10.23 -10.21
C GLU A 63 -7.62 9.93 -10.24
N MET A 64 -7.20 8.68 -10.49
CA MET A 64 -5.81 8.31 -10.67
C MET A 64 -5.40 8.22 -12.15
N ASP A 65 -6.35 8.41 -13.08
CA ASP A 65 -6.08 8.43 -14.52
C ASP A 65 -4.96 9.42 -14.85
N ASN A 66 -3.94 8.96 -15.56
CA ASN A 66 -2.81 9.79 -15.99
C ASN A 66 -2.16 10.61 -14.86
N ARG A 67 -2.08 10.05 -13.65
CA ARG A 67 -1.49 10.74 -12.49
C ARG A 67 -0.41 9.97 -11.75
N ALA A 68 -0.35 8.65 -11.94
CA ALA A 68 0.54 7.81 -11.18
C ALA A 68 2.02 8.02 -11.59
N LYS A 69 2.90 8.06 -10.59
CA LYS A 69 4.35 8.23 -10.77
C LYS A 69 5.18 7.18 -10.04
N SER A 70 4.60 6.48 -9.08
CA SER A 70 5.21 5.34 -8.40
C SER A 70 4.17 4.30 -8.02
N ASP A 71 4.61 3.08 -7.80
CA ASP A 71 3.75 1.95 -7.47
C ASP A 71 4.37 0.98 -6.46
N TRP A 72 3.53 0.11 -5.93
CA TRP A 72 3.96 -1.09 -5.21
C TRP A 72 2.98 -2.24 -5.47
N ASN A 73 3.50 -3.32 -6.05
CA ASN A 73 2.80 -4.60 -6.16
C ASN A 73 3.05 -5.47 -4.92
N ARG A 74 2.15 -5.44 -3.94
CA ARG A 74 2.12 -6.35 -2.78
C ARG A 74 1.24 -7.58 -3.00
N THR A 75 1.05 -7.97 -4.26
CA THR A 75 0.26 -9.13 -4.64
C THR A 75 1.16 -10.20 -5.25
N PRO A 76 0.72 -11.48 -5.33
CA PRO A 76 1.42 -12.49 -6.13
C PRO A 76 1.12 -12.39 -7.63
N SER A 77 0.31 -11.41 -8.06
CA SER A 77 -0.14 -11.28 -9.44
C SER A 77 0.84 -10.50 -10.30
N THR A 78 0.88 -10.82 -11.59
CA THR A 78 1.44 -9.92 -12.61
C THR A 78 0.44 -8.81 -12.88
N ILE A 79 0.90 -7.55 -12.83
CA ILE A 79 0.06 -6.38 -13.04
C ILE A 79 0.40 -5.77 -14.39
N TYR A 80 -0.61 -5.68 -15.26
CA TYR A 80 -0.53 -5.03 -16.55
C TYR A 80 -1.15 -3.63 -16.44
N LEU A 81 -0.33 -2.62 -16.69
CA LEU A 81 -0.74 -1.22 -16.73
C LEU A 81 -1.00 -0.86 -18.19
N TRP A 82 -2.22 -0.38 -18.46
CA TRP A 82 -2.69 -0.07 -19.80
C TRP A 82 -2.71 1.45 -20.01
N SER A 83 -2.26 1.89 -21.18
CA SER A 83 -2.22 3.32 -21.54
C SER A 83 -3.59 3.95 -21.74
N GLU A 84 -4.64 3.14 -21.90
CA GLU A 84 -6.01 3.60 -22.09
C GLU A 84 -6.98 2.85 -21.16
N THR A 85 -8.21 3.35 -21.07
CA THR A 85 -9.29 2.71 -20.33
C THR A 85 -9.73 1.40 -20.99
N ALA A 86 -10.51 0.60 -20.27
CA ALA A 86 -11.04 -0.68 -20.73
C ALA A 86 -9.99 -1.67 -21.28
N TYR A 87 -8.75 -1.58 -20.79
CA TYR A 87 -7.63 -2.45 -21.18
C TYR A 87 -7.27 -2.34 -22.67
N SER A 88 -7.25 -1.11 -23.20
CA SER A 88 -6.82 -0.82 -24.58
C SER A 88 -5.47 -0.09 -24.66
N GLY A 89 -5.03 0.17 -25.89
CA GLY A 89 -3.74 0.80 -26.16
C GLY A 89 -2.58 -0.16 -25.99
N CYS A 90 -1.55 0.27 -25.29
CA CYS A 90 -0.34 -0.52 -25.00
C CYS A 90 -0.24 -0.88 -23.52
N THR A 91 0.64 -1.83 -23.20
CA THR A 91 0.90 -2.28 -21.83
C THR A 91 2.36 -2.14 -21.40
N ALA A 92 2.53 -1.81 -20.12
CA ALA A 92 3.74 -2.07 -19.35
C ALA A 92 3.42 -3.04 -18.21
N VAL A 93 4.42 -3.78 -17.75
CA VAL A 93 4.28 -4.72 -16.63
C VAL A 93 5.06 -4.20 -15.45
N THR A 94 4.46 -4.22 -14.26
CA THR A 94 5.15 -3.82 -13.03
C THR A 94 6.27 -4.81 -12.72
N SER A 95 7.24 -4.43 -11.88
CA SER A 95 8.13 -5.41 -11.28
C SER A 95 7.33 -6.53 -10.59
N SER A 96 7.84 -7.76 -10.64
CA SER A 96 7.17 -8.93 -10.04
C SER A 96 6.92 -8.68 -8.55
N GLY A 97 5.67 -8.89 -8.10
CA GLY A 97 5.31 -8.84 -6.69
C GLY A 97 5.89 -10.04 -5.90
N PRO A 98 5.82 -10.01 -4.55
CA PRO A 98 5.13 -9.03 -3.71
C PRO A 98 6.00 -7.84 -3.23
N THR A 99 7.24 -7.72 -3.72
CA THR A 99 8.19 -6.69 -3.26
C THR A 99 8.55 -5.66 -4.33
N GLY A 100 8.01 -5.78 -5.54
CA GLY A 100 8.22 -4.82 -6.61
C GLY A 100 7.58 -3.47 -6.27
N LYS A 101 8.40 -2.51 -5.87
CA LYS A 101 8.01 -1.11 -5.67
C LYS A 101 9.03 -0.18 -6.31
N GLY A 102 8.58 0.98 -6.76
CA GLY A 102 9.49 1.98 -7.29
C GLY A 102 8.79 3.12 -8.01
N ASN A 103 9.62 4.02 -8.51
CA ASN A 103 9.17 5.09 -9.38
C ASN A 103 9.01 4.54 -10.80
N PHE A 104 7.96 4.98 -11.47
CA PHE A 104 7.87 4.81 -12.92
C PHE A 104 9.01 5.56 -13.60
N PHE A 105 9.46 4.97 -14.71
CA PHE A 105 10.31 5.68 -15.66
C PHE A 105 9.65 6.99 -16.05
N PRO A 106 10.43 8.06 -16.30
CA PRO A 106 9.88 9.36 -16.65
C PRO A 106 8.80 9.32 -17.74
N THR A 107 8.96 8.45 -18.75
CA THR A 107 8.01 8.26 -19.86
C THR A 107 6.67 7.64 -19.45
N TYR A 108 6.62 6.89 -18.34
CA TYR A 108 5.41 6.22 -17.85
C TYR A 108 4.75 6.94 -16.68
N ARG A 109 5.30 8.06 -16.23
CA ARG A 109 4.62 8.93 -15.28
C ARG A 109 3.45 9.57 -15.99
N ASP A 110 2.30 9.61 -15.33
CA ASP A 110 1.10 10.27 -15.85
C ASP A 110 0.55 9.66 -17.15
N PHE A 111 0.71 8.35 -17.33
CA PHE A 111 0.47 7.69 -18.62
C PHE A 111 -0.61 6.59 -18.62
N PHE A 112 -0.88 5.96 -17.48
CA PHE A 112 -1.76 4.79 -17.43
C PHE A 112 -3.19 5.15 -17.02
N SER A 113 -4.13 4.40 -17.58
CA SER A 113 -5.58 4.63 -17.46
C SER A 113 -6.38 3.41 -16.99
N SER A 114 -5.82 2.19 -17.10
CA SER A 114 -6.46 0.98 -16.55
C SER A 114 -5.44 -0.08 -16.10
N VAL A 115 -5.88 -1.01 -15.26
CA VAL A 115 -5.03 -2.03 -14.62
C VAL A 115 -5.67 -3.40 -14.69
N GLN A 116 -4.93 -4.39 -15.18
CA GLN A 116 -5.39 -5.77 -15.28
C GLN A 116 -4.44 -6.73 -14.56
N PHE A 117 -5.00 -7.61 -13.75
CA PHE A 117 -4.30 -8.62 -12.97
C PHE A 117 -4.27 -9.92 -13.76
N ASN A 118 -3.08 -10.52 -13.92
CA ASN A 118 -2.86 -11.81 -14.59
C ASN A 118 -3.51 -11.90 -15.98
N GLY A 119 -3.61 -10.77 -16.67
CA GLY A 119 -4.19 -10.66 -17.99
C GLY A 119 -3.30 -11.25 -19.09
N PRO A 120 -3.83 -11.44 -20.32
CA PRO A 120 -3.00 -11.78 -21.47
C PRO A 120 -1.97 -10.69 -21.82
N GLY A 121 -2.13 -9.48 -21.27
CA GLY A 121 -1.39 -8.30 -21.69
C GLY A 121 -1.84 -7.78 -23.05
N GLY A 122 -1.14 -6.76 -23.54
CA GLY A 122 -1.39 -6.14 -24.84
C GLY A 122 -0.07 -5.89 -25.57
N PRO A 123 -0.10 -5.13 -26.69
CA PRO A 123 1.15 -4.68 -27.31
C PRO A 123 1.97 -3.89 -26.28
N SER A 124 3.30 -4.06 -26.28
CA SER A 124 4.17 -3.33 -25.36
C SER A 124 4.11 -1.82 -25.61
N CYS A 125 4.17 -1.02 -24.55
CA CYS A 125 4.39 0.43 -24.65
C CYS A 125 5.81 0.82 -25.08
N GLY A 126 6.61 -0.14 -25.56
CA GLY A 126 8.02 0.02 -25.86
C GLY A 126 8.88 -0.08 -24.61
N THR A 127 10.18 0.02 -24.79
CA THR A 127 11.14 0.18 -23.70
C THR A 127 11.27 1.67 -23.39
N PRO A 128 11.21 2.10 -22.12
CA PRO A 128 11.52 3.48 -21.76
C PRO A 128 12.92 3.88 -22.24
N PRO A 129 13.12 5.12 -22.76
CA PRO A 129 14.43 5.58 -23.17
C PRO A 129 15.46 5.44 -22.04
N GLY A 130 16.58 4.78 -22.32
CA GLY A 130 17.64 4.51 -21.33
C GLY A 130 17.56 3.13 -20.66
N GLU A 131 16.60 2.29 -21.05
CA GLU A 131 16.55 0.86 -20.71
C GLU A 131 16.80 -0.06 -21.93
N ASP A 132 17.13 0.54 -23.07
CA ASP A 132 17.67 -0.17 -24.24
C ASP A 132 19.13 -0.51 -23.92
N GLY A 133 19.39 -1.75 -23.47
CA GLY A 133 20.69 -2.21 -22.97
C GLY A 133 21.90 -1.93 -23.87
#